data_AF-A0A3A6FVH4-F1
#
_entry.id   AF-A0A3A6FVH4-F1
#
_cell.length_a   1.000
_cell.length_b   1.000
_cell.length_c   1.000
_cell.angle_alpha   90.00
_cell.angle_beta   90.00
_cell.angle_gamma   90.00
#
_symmetry.space_group_name_H-M   'P 1'
#
loop_
_entity.id
_entity.type
_entity.pdbx_description
1 polymer ?
#
loop_
_entity_poly.entity_id
_entity_poly.type
_entity_poly.pdbx_seq_one_letter_code
_entity_poly.pdbx_strand_id
1 'polypeptide(L)'
;MIVKDLLDSCNIENVTSTIMEIASVDESDRLSVKKAHSLYIQRIRSIEPVNTDHVVFGVSFLNDGKETPDALLFSKNEIDENLLSASMLSTLKNTHSLDLNDIEQILDTTTLPVSYAFEFSPWNEILGYELFIPNVNSFGADKLLAVIIYEMTFCGFTEEDHQKEVQKLREAIAETESIQSLPEEERKKYYKNAEDVFAEFGYNDTRTEEEKQREQEQLYRETLINRINTYKILVTYYDNSIQ
;
A
#
# COMPACT_ATOMS: atom_id res chain seq x y z
N MET A 1 -15.34 10.78 9.15
CA MET A 1 -15.76 9.37 8.99
C MET A 1 -14.52 8.54 9.21
N ILE A 2 -14.63 7.41 9.89
CA ILE A 2 -13.53 6.45 10.09
C ILE A 2 -13.82 5.12 9.40
N VAL A 3 -12.83 4.23 9.33
CA VAL A 3 -12.98 2.88 8.75
C VAL A 3 -14.13 2.11 9.40
N LYS A 4 -14.33 2.24 10.72
CA LYS A 4 -15.45 1.61 11.43
C LYS A 4 -16.82 2.04 10.91
N ASP A 5 -17.00 3.33 10.62
CA ASP A 5 -18.26 3.85 10.07
C ASP A 5 -18.53 3.23 8.69
N LEU A 6 -17.48 3.13 7.87
CA LEU A 6 -17.56 2.52 6.54
C LEU A 6 -17.93 1.03 6.65
N LEU A 7 -17.25 0.29 7.52
CA LEU A 7 -17.49 -1.13 7.82
C LEU A 7 -18.95 -1.41 8.22
N ASP A 8 -19.53 -0.53 9.02
CA ASP A 8 -20.90 -0.68 9.52
C ASP A 8 -21.96 -0.30 8.47
N SER A 9 -21.60 0.57 7.51
CA SER A 9 -22.49 1.01 6.43
C SER A 9 -22.47 0.12 5.18
N CYS A 10 -21.37 -0.59 4.92
CA CYS A 10 -21.18 -1.36 3.69
C CYS A 10 -21.94 -2.69 3.65
N ASN A 11 -22.22 -3.15 2.42
CA ASN A 11 -22.76 -4.48 2.17
C ASN A 11 -21.63 -5.52 2.15
N ILE A 12 -21.62 -6.43 3.14
CA ILE A 12 -20.61 -7.50 3.27
C ILE A 12 -20.49 -8.33 1.99
N GLU A 13 -21.60 -8.59 1.30
CA GLU A 13 -21.57 -9.37 0.06
C GLU A 13 -20.81 -8.66 -1.05
N ASN A 14 -21.00 -7.35 -1.21
CA ASN A 14 -20.26 -6.56 -2.19
C ASN A 14 -18.78 -6.55 -1.85
N VAL A 15 -18.44 -6.20 -0.60
CA VAL A 15 -17.06 -6.13 -0.09
C VAL A 15 -16.33 -7.45 -0.32
N THR A 16 -16.93 -8.57 0.12
CA THR A 16 -16.29 -9.89 -0.05
C THR A 16 -16.17 -10.31 -1.50
N SER A 17 -17.11 -9.93 -2.37
CA SER A 17 -17.01 -10.20 -3.81
C SER A 17 -15.87 -9.40 -4.44
N THR A 18 -15.71 -8.12 -4.07
CA THR A 18 -14.58 -7.30 -4.51
C THR A 18 -13.24 -7.85 -4.01
N ILE A 19 -13.16 -8.38 -2.78
CA ILE A 19 -11.94 -9.05 -2.31
C ILE A 19 -11.58 -10.26 -3.19
N MET A 20 -12.57 -11.03 -3.69
CA MET A 20 -12.28 -12.17 -4.57
C MET A 20 -11.65 -11.73 -5.89
N GLU A 21 -12.05 -10.55 -6.38
CA GLU A 21 -11.49 -9.94 -7.59
C GLU A 21 -10.06 -9.45 -7.34
N ILE A 22 -9.84 -8.71 -6.24
CA ILE A 22 -8.51 -8.21 -5.84
C ILE A 22 -7.52 -9.37 -5.68
N ALA A 23 -7.90 -10.39 -4.92
CA ALA A 23 -7.05 -11.53 -4.63
C ALA A 23 -6.97 -12.55 -5.78
N SER A 24 -7.65 -12.31 -6.90
CA SER A 24 -7.70 -13.22 -8.06
C SER A 24 -8.03 -14.68 -7.68
N VAL A 25 -9.00 -14.86 -6.77
CA VAL A 25 -9.33 -16.18 -6.19
C VAL A 25 -9.96 -17.10 -7.23
N ASP A 26 -9.42 -18.32 -7.33
CA ASP A 26 -9.94 -19.39 -8.17
C ASP A 26 -11.42 -19.71 -7.85
N GLU A 27 -12.21 -19.97 -8.89
CA GLU A 27 -13.66 -20.19 -8.75
C GLU A 27 -13.99 -21.35 -7.78
N SER A 28 -13.12 -22.36 -7.69
CA SER A 28 -13.27 -23.49 -6.75
C SER A 28 -13.19 -23.07 -5.28
N ASP A 29 -12.43 -22.02 -4.97
CA ASP A 29 -12.14 -21.58 -3.61
C ASP A 29 -12.97 -20.36 -3.19
N ARG A 30 -13.60 -19.65 -4.14
CA ARG A 30 -14.38 -18.44 -3.86
C ARG A 30 -15.41 -18.60 -2.73
N LEU A 31 -16.09 -19.74 -2.65
CA LEU A 31 -17.09 -19.97 -1.60
C LEU A 31 -16.44 -20.04 -0.20
N SER A 32 -15.32 -20.74 -0.07
CA SER A 32 -14.62 -20.89 1.21
C SER A 32 -13.99 -19.57 1.64
N VAL A 33 -13.35 -18.87 0.71
CA VAL A 33 -12.68 -17.58 0.96
C VAL A 33 -13.71 -16.49 1.28
N LYS A 34 -14.83 -16.41 0.56
CA LYS A 34 -15.94 -15.47 0.86
C LYS A 34 -16.51 -15.71 2.26
N LYS A 35 -16.63 -16.97 2.68
CA LYS A 35 -17.10 -17.33 4.02
C LYS A 35 -16.11 -16.91 5.11
N ALA A 36 -14.80 -17.11 4.90
CA ALA A 36 -13.76 -16.68 5.83
C ALA A 36 -13.79 -15.16 6.04
N HIS A 37 -13.82 -14.37 4.95
CA HIS A 37 -13.89 -12.91 5.03
C HIS A 37 -15.19 -12.41 5.67
N SER A 38 -16.33 -13.05 5.36
CA SER A 38 -17.61 -12.69 5.98
C SER A 38 -17.58 -12.87 7.51
N LEU A 39 -17.01 -13.99 7.98
CA LEU A 39 -16.87 -14.25 9.41
C LEU A 39 -15.89 -13.28 10.08
N TYR A 40 -14.80 -12.95 9.39
CA TYR A 40 -13.82 -11.98 9.84
C TYR A 40 -14.43 -10.58 10.00
N ILE A 41 -15.12 -10.10 8.96
CA ILE A 41 -15.86 -8.82 8.97
C ILE A 41 -16.85 -8.77 10.15
N GLN A 42 -17.58 -9.86 10.39
CA GLN A 42 -18.51 -9.94 11.53
C GLN A 42 -17.79 -9.84 12.88
N ARG A 43 -16.59 -10.44 13.02
CA ARG A 43 -15.80 -10.39 14.25
C ARG A 43 -15.27 -8.99 14.52
N ILE A 44 -14.66 -8.34 13.53
CA ILE A 44 -14.03 -7.03 13.74
C ILE A 44 -15.06 -5.91 13.98
N ARG A 45 -16.32 -6.11 13.60
CA ARG A 45 -17.41 -5.14 13.89
C ARG A 45 -17.64 -4.89 15.37
N SER A 46 -17.25 -5.80 16.26
CA SER A 46 -17.38 -5.60 17.71
C SER A 46 -16.16 -4.91 18.34
N ILE A 47 -15.11 -4.64 17.56
CA ILE A 47 -13.90 -3.98 18.06
C ILE A 47 -14.16 -2.48 18.12
N GLU A 48 -13.84 -1.89 19.27
CA GLU A 48 -13.91 -0.44 19.46
C GLU A 48 -12.71 0.24 18.80
N PRO A 49 -12.92 1.23 17.91
CA PRO A 49 -11.83 1.90 17.22
C PRO A 49 -11.08 2.86 18.15
N VAL A 50 -9.81 3.11 17.86
CA VAL A 50 -9.00 4.14 18.54
C VAL A 50 -8.51 5.18 17.53
N ASN A 51 -8.60 6.46 17.88
CA ASN A 51 -8.08 7.52 17.04
C ASN A 51 -6.54 7.53 17.08
N THR A 52 -5.90 7.45 15.91
CA THR A 52 -4.45 7.46 15.76
C THR A 52 -3.90 8.72 15.09
N ASP A 53 -4.75 9.68 14.69
CA ASP A 53 -4.37 10.84 13.88
C ASP A 53 -3.78 10.47 12.50
N HIS A 54 -4.27 9.36 11.94
CA HIS A 54 -3.94 8.92 10.58
C HIS A 54 -5.16 8.96 9.67
N VAL A 55 -4.92 9.06 8.36
CA VAL A 55 -5.92 9.06 7.30
C VAL A 55 -5.57 8.03 6.24
N VAL A 56 -6.58 7.29 5.75
CA VAL A 56 -6.44 6.34 4.65
C VAL A 56 -7.13 6.88 3.39
N PHE A 57 -6.47 6.71 2.25
CA PHE A 57 -7.02 7.01 0.92
C PHE A 57 -7.05 5.76 0.06
N GLY A 58 -8.15 5.57 -0.68
CA GLY A 58 -8.18 4.62 -1.80
C GLY A 58 -7.46 5.20 -3.01
N VAL A 59 -6.60 4.40 -3.62
CA VAL A 59 -5.86 4.74 -4.84
C VAL A 59 -5.94 3.60 -5.85
N SER A 60 -5.79 3.92 -7.13
CA SER A 60 -5.62 2.91 -8.19
C SER A 60 -4.22 3.07 -8.75
N PHE A 61 -3.38 2.07 -8.51
CA PHE A 61 -2.04 2.02 -9.05
C PHE A 61 -2.05 1.37 -10.42
N LEU A 62 -1.44 2.06 -11.38
CA LEU A 62 -1.12 1.48 -12.67
C LEU A 62 0.17 0.66 -12.51
N ASN A 63 0.06 -0.65 -12.67
CA ASN A 63 1.19 -1.59 -12.68
C ASN A 63 1.00 -2.55 -13.86
N ASP A 64 2.02 -2.72 -14.68
CA ASP A 64 2.00 -3.57 -15.88
C ASP A 64 0.80 -3.25 -16.81
N GLY A 65 0.49 -1.96 -16.96
CA GLY A 65 -0.61 -1.46 -17.78
C GLY A 65 -2.01 -1.74 -17.20
N LYS A 66 -2.12 -2.22 -15.96
CA LYS A 66 -3.39 -2.52 -15.29
C LYS A 66 -3.55 -1.66 -14.04
N GLU A 67 -4.76 -1.13 -13.85
CA GLU A 67 -5.11 -0.45 -12.62
C GLU A 67 -5.51 -1.47 -11.54
N THR A 68 -4.78 -1.46 -10.43
CA THR A 68 -5.03 -2.27 -9.24
C THR A 68 -5.44 -1.36 -8.08
N PRO A 69 -6.57 -1.62 -7.40
CA PRO A 69 -6.97 -0.83 -6.25
C PRO A 69 -6.05 -1.10 -5.04
N ASP A 70 -5.75 -0.04 -4.30
CA ASP A 70 -4.87 -0.07 -3.12
C ASP A 70 -5.31 1.01 -2.10
N ALA A 71 -4.75 0.99 -0.90
CA ALA A 71 -5.04 1.89 0.21
C ALA A 71 -3.74 2.47 0.79
N LEU A 72 -3.63 3.79 0.86
CA LEU A 72 -2.47 4.48 1.42
C LEU A 72 -2.82 5.11 2.77
N LEU A 73 -2.10 4.70 3.82
CA LEU A 73 -2.17 5.31 5.14
C LEU A 73 -1.12 6.42 5.29
N PHE A 74 -1.52 7.58 5.79
CA PHE A 74 -0.61 8.68 6.12
C PHE A 74 -0.86 9.19 7.54
N SER A 75 0.20 9.63 8.22
CA SER A 75 0.06 10.49 9.39
C SER A 75 -0.45 11.86 8.95
N LYS A 76 -1.50 12.37 9.58
CA LYS A 76 -2.09 13.67 9.21
C LYS A 76 -1.10 14.82 9.39
N ASN A 77 -0.22 14.72 10.38
CA ASN A 77 0.80 15.74 10.67
C ASN A 77 1.92 15.80 9.62
N GLU A 78 2.09 14.77 8.81
CA GLU A 78 3.09 14.73 7.73
C GLU A 78 2.55 15.28 6.41
N ILE A 79 1.24 15.47 6.29
CA ILE A 79 0.61 16.12 5.14
C ILE A 79 0.71 17.64 5.30
N ASP A 80 1.86 18.18 4.88
CA ASP A 80 2.24 19.59 5.06
C ASP A 80 2.17 20.41 3.75
N GLU A 81 1.71 21.66 3.83
CA GLU A 81 1.60 22.57 2.67
C GLU A 81 2.93 22.84 2.00
N ASN A 82 3.99 23.06 2.79
CA ASN A 82 5.29 23.42 2.24
C ASN A 82 5.85 22.25 1.45
N LEU A 83 5.65 21.03 1.94
CA LEU A 83 6.03 19.81 1.23
C LEU A 83 5.25 19.66 -0.09
N LEU A 84 3.92 19.84 -0.06
CA LEU A 84 3.08 19.68 -1.25
C LEU A 84 3.28 20.80 -2.29
N SER A 85 3.49 22.04 -1.85
CA SER A 85 3.72 23.18 -2.74
C SER A 85 5.14 23.19 -3.33
N ALA A 86 6.15 22.72 -2.58
CA ALA A 86 7.51 22.57 -3.07
C ALA A 86 7.69 21.38 -4.03
N SER A 87 6.74 20.46 -4.06
CA SER A 87 6.80 19.29 -4.95
C SER A 87 6.85 19.71 -6.42
N MET A 88 7.78 19.14 -7.18
CA MET A 88 7.90 19.33 -8.64
C MET A 88 6.59 18.99 -9.37
N LEU A 89 5.80 18.07 -8.82
CA LEU A 89 4.52 17.64 -9.37
C LEU A 89 3.48 18.77 -9.45
N SER A 90 3.58 19.80 -8.61
CA SER A 90 2.71 20.99 -8.66
C SER A 90 2.79 21.73 -9.99
N THR A 91 3.92 21.61 -10.71
CA THR A 91 4.20 22.34 -11.95
C THR A 91 4.01 21.52 -13.22
N LEU A 92 3.82 20.20 -13.10
CA LEU A 92 3.70 19.29 -14.24
C LEU A 92 2.35 19.46 -14.95
N LYS A 93 2.37 20.05 -16.14
CA LYS A 93 1.16 20.26 -16.97
C LYS A 93 0.90 19.14 -17.98
N ASN A 94 1.92 18.40 -18.40
CA ASN A 94 1.79 17.31 -19.37
C ASN A 94 2.84 16.22 -19.12
N THR A 95 2.38 15.00 -18.86
CA THR A 95 3.23 13.83 -18.57
C THR A 95 3.59 13.01 -19.81
N HIS A 96 2.85 13.17 -20.91
CA HIS A 96 2.99 12.32 -22.10
C HIS A 96 4.20 12.66 -22.99
N SER A 97 4.84 13.81 -22.78
CA SER A 97 5.99 14.27 -23.58
C SER A 97 7.33 14.14 -22.88
N LEU A 98 7.36 13.59 -21.66
CA LEU A 98 8.60 13.43 -20.90
C LEU A 98 9.38 12.22 -21.42
N ASP A 99 10.68 12.41 -21.65
CA ASP A 99 11.61 11.31 -21.89
C ASP A 99 11.96 10.59 -20.57
N LEU A 100 12.66 9.47 -20.67
CA LEU A 100 12.96 8.64 -19.50
C LEU A 100 13.86 9.37 -18.48
N ASN A 101 14.86 10.14 -18.94
CA ASN A 101 15.77 10.84 -18.04
C ASN A 101 15.04 11.93 -17.24
N ASP A 102 14.13 12.66 -17.89
CA ASP A 102 13.28 13.65 -17.22
C ASP A 102 12.41 12.99 -16.14
N ILE A 103 11.84 11.81 -16.44
CA ILE A 103 11.01 11.06 -15.50
C ILE A 103 11.84 10.59 -14.30
N GLU A 104 13.00 9.99 -14.53
CA GLU A 104 13.91 9.55 -13.47
C GLU A 104 14.29 10.73 -12.56
N GLN A 105 14.68 11.86 -13.16
CA GLN A 105 15.03 13.06 -12.40
C GLN A 105 13.85 13.61 -11.58
N ILE A 106 12.63 13.62 -12.13
CA ILE A 106 11.43 14.05 -11.41
C ILE A 106 11.19 13.12 -10.21
N LEU A 107 11.28 11.80 -10.41
CA LEU A 107 11.03 10.83 -9.35
C LEU A 107 12.06 10.91 -8.23
N ASP A 108 13.34 11.06 -8.57
CA ASP A 108 14.44 11.20 -7.61
C ASP A 108 14.35 12.48 -6.77
N THR A 109 13.80 13.55 -7.35
CA THR A 109 13.68 14.86 -6.67
C THR A 109 12.32 15.10 -6.01
N THR A 110 11.31 14.28 -6.31
CA THR A 110 9.95 14.46 -5.78
C THR A 110 9.82 13.86 -4.38
N THR A 111 9.74 14.73 -3.38
CA THR A 111 9.35 14.35 -2.03
C THR A 111 7.84 14.51 -1.83
N LEU A 112 7.20 13.46 -1.34
CA LEU A 112 5.83 13.45 -0.81
C LEU A 112 5.88 12.81 0.58
N PRO A 113 4.85 12.98 1.43
CA PRO A 113 4.70 12.22 2.67
C PRO A 113 4.89 10.72 2.44
N VAL A 114 5.46 10.04 3.42
CA VAL A 114 5.65 8.59 3.36
C VAL A 114 4.32 7.92 3.72
N SER A 115 3.87 6.97 2.90
CA SER A 115 2.75 6.12 3.26
C SER A 115 3.22 4.96 4.14
N TYR A 116 2.42 4.62 5.15
CA TYR A 116 2.73 3.54 6.08
C TYR A 116 2.03 2.24 5.67
N ALA A 117 2.77 1.13 5.75
CA ALA A 117 2.18 -0.20 5.80
C ALA A 117 1.38 -0.33 7.11
N PHE A 118 0.15 -0.85 7.02
CA PHE A 118 -0.78 -0.90 8.16
C PHE A 118 -1.32 -2.30 8.45
N GLU A 119 -1.00 -3.29 7.63
CA GLU A 119 -1.39 -4.69 7.77
C GLU A 119 -0.89 -5.34 9.08
N PHE A 120 0.16 -4.78 9.69
CA PHE A 120 0.70 -5.18 11.01
C PHE A 120 0.19 -4.31 12.17
N SER A 121 -0.67 -3.33 11.90
CA SER A 121 -1.21 -2.45 12.94
C SER A 121 -2.32 -3.18 13.73
N PRO A 122 -2.50 -2.87 15.02
CA PRO A 122 -3.64 -3.37 15.78
C PRO A 122 -4.97 -3.09 15.07
N TRP A 123 -5.88 -4.06 15.01
CA TRP A 123 -7.13 -3.90 14.27
C TRP A 123 -8.00 -2.74 14.77
N ASN A 124 -7.96 -2.43 16.07
CA ASN A 124 -8.64 -1.26 16.63
C ASN A 124 -8.08 0.07 16.12
N GLU A 125 -6.78 0.13 15.82
CA GLU A 125 -6.16 1.31 15.19
C GLU A 125 -6.62 1.43 13.73
N ILE A 126 -6.58 0.33 12.97
CA ILE A 126 -7.02 0.33 11.57
C ILE A 126 -8.49 0.75 11.43
N LEU A 127 -9.36 0.24 12.30
CA LEU A 127 -10.77 0.63 12.34
C LEU A 127 -10.99 2.11 12.72
N GLY A 128 -10.01 2.73 13.39
CA GLY A 128 -10.05 4.12 13.81
C GLY A 128 -9.41 5.11 12.85
N TYR A 129 -8.78 4.65 11.77
CA TYR A 129 -8.21 5.54 10.75
C TYR A 129 -9.30 6.41 10.11
N GLU A 130 -8.96 7.68 9.91
CA GLU A 130 -9.84 8.65 9.25
C GLU A 130 -9.97 8.31 7.76
N LEU A 131 -11.15 8.56 7.21
CA LEU A 131 -11.43 8.46 5.79
C LEU A 131 -11.82 9.82 5.21
N PHE A 132 -11.16 10.21 4.14
CA PHE A 132 -11.50 11.43 3.40
C PHE A 132 -12.71 11.20 2.50
N ILE A 133 -13.88 11.72 2.90
CA ILE A 133 -15.18 11.46 2.25
C ILE A 133 -15.16 11.69 0.72
N PRO A 134 -14.60 12.79 0.17
CA PRO A 134 -14.49 12.96 -1.27
C PRO A 134 -13.72 11.82 -1.96
N ASN A 135 -12.64 11.32 -1.36
CA ASN A 135 -11.90 10.18 -1.89
C ASN A 135 -12.72 8.88 -1.80
N VAL A 136 -13.42 8.63 -0.69
CA VAL A 136 -14.34 7.47 -0.58
C VAL A 136 -15.40 7.50 -1.66
N ASN A 137 -15.99 8.67 -1.92
CA ASN A 137 -17.02 8.86 -2.94
C ASN A 137 -16.48 8.63 -4.36
N SER A 138 -15.26 9.10 -4.66
CA SER A 138 -14.66 8.92 -5.99
C SER A 138 -14.11 7.51 -6.23
N PHE A 139 -13.54 6.88 -5.20
CA PHE A 139 -12.91 5.56 -5.31
C PHE A 139 -13.92 4.42 -5.21
N GLY A 140 -14.96 4.61 -4.39
CA GLY A 140 -16.02 3.65 -4.10
C GLY A 140 -15.89 3.07 -2.69
N ALA A 141 -16.94 3.24 -1.89
CA ALA A 141 -17.03 2.77 -0.50
C ALA A 141 -16.73 1.28 -0.33
N ASP A 142 -17.46 0.41 -1.04
CA ASP A 142 -17.28 -1.04 -0.96
C ASP A 142 -15.87 -1.47 -1.43
N LYS A 143 -15.32 -0.78 -2.43
CA LYS A 143 -13.97 -1.03 -2.96
C LYS A 143 -12.89 -0.64 -1.95
N LEU A 144 -13.00 0.54 -1.35
CA LEU A 144 -12.05 0.98 -0.32
C LEU A 144 -12.05 0.03 0.87
N LEU A 145 -13.24 -0.33 1.35
CA LEU A 145 -13.34 -1.26 2.46
C LEU A 145 -12.79 -2.64 2.08
N ALA A 146 -13.03 -3.12 0.86
CA ALA A 146 -12.48 -4.39 0.39
C ALA A 146 -10.95 -4.41 0.42
N VAL A 147 -10.30 -3.34 -0.05
CA VAL A 147 -8.83 -3.23 0.01
C VAL A 147 -8.35 -3.20 1.47
N ILE A 148 -8.95 -2.36 2.32
CA ILE A 148 -8.56 -2.29 3.74
C ILE A 148 -8.70 -3.65 4.42
N ILE A 149 -9.81 -4.36 4.20
CA ILE A 149 -10.01 -5.69 4.77
C ILE A 149 -9.03 -6.71 4.20
N TYR A 150 -8.71 -6.64 2.91
CA TYR A 150 -7.72 -7.50 2.28
C TYR A 150 -6.35 -7.35 2.98
N GLU A 151 -5.88 -6.11 3.15
CA GLU A 151 -4.65 -5.80 3.88
C GLU A 151 -4.72 -6.28 5.34
N MET A 152 -5.84 -6.03 6.04
CA MET A 152 -6.02 -6.48 7.43
C MET A 152 -5.98 -8.01 7.59
N THR A 153 -6.29 -8.76 6.53
CA THR A 153 -6.25 -10.23 6.52
C THR A 153 -4.90 -10.81 6.07
N PHE A 154 -3.93 -9.97 5.73
CA PHE A 154 -2.59 -10.40 5.32
C PHE A 154 -1.91 -11.29 6.37
N CYS A 155 -2.02 -10.91 7.65
CA CYS A 155 -1.49 -11.71 8.77
C CYS A 155 -2.46 -12.80 9.28
N GLY A 156 -3.50 -13.13 8.50
CA GLY A 156 -4.49 -14.13 8.85
C GLY A 156 -5.81 -13.56 9.34
N PHE A 157 -6.73 -14.47 9.67
CA PHE A 157 -8.12 -14.13 10.01
C PHE A 157 -8.38 -14.12 11.51
N THR A 158 -7.37 -14.27 12.37
CA THR A 158 -7.51 -14.30 13.83
C THR A 158 -6.51 -13.37 14.49
N GLU A 159 -6.83 -12.91 15.69
CA GLU A 159 -5.94 -12.03 16.45
C GLU A 159 -4.65 -12.77 16.82
N GLU A 160 -4.75 -14.08 17.09
CA GLU A 160 -3.62 -14.94 17.37
C GLU A 160 -2.67 -15.06 16.17
N ASP A 161 -3.20 -15.23 14.95
CA ASP A 161 -2.39 -15.27 13.72
C ASP A 161 -1.71 -13.91 13.50
N HIS A 162 -2.46 -12.81 13.66
CA HIS A 162 -1.94 -11.47 13.52
C HIS A 162 -0.78 -11.19 14.50
N GLN A 163 -0.97 -11.49 15.79
CA GLN A 163 0.07 -11.31 16.81
C GLN A 163 1.33 -12.14 16.52
N LYS A 164 1.16 -13.35 15.98
CA LYS A 164 2.29 -14.20 15.61
C LYS A 164 3.10 -13.62 14.47
N GLU A 165 2.46 -13.10 13.42
CA GLU A 165 3.18 -12.46 12.30
C GLU A 165 3.83 -11.14 12.73
N VAL A 166 3.17 -10.32 13.56
CA VAL A 166 3.76 -9.11 14.16
C VAL A 166 5.00 -9.45 15.00
N GLN A 167 4.96 -10.55 15.76
CA GLN A 167 6.10 -10.98 16.56
C GLN A 167 7.28 -11.41 15.68
N LYS A 168 7.04 -12.16 14.60
CA LYS A 168 8.09 -12.51 13.64
C LYS A 168 8.73 -11.27 13.01
N LEU A 169 7.93 -10.27 12.65
CA LEU A 169 8.43 -9.01 12.10
C LEU A 169 9.36 -8.31 13.11
N ARG A 170 8.96 -8.23 14.38
CA ARG A 170 9.78 -7.63 15.45
C ARG A 170 11.10 -8.38 15.65
N GLU A 171 11.06 -9.71 15.62
CA GLU A 171 12.26 -10.55 15.73
C GLU A 171 13.21 -10.32 14.54
N ALA A 172 12.68 -10.27 13.31
CA ALA A 172 13.47 -9.99 12.11
C ALA A 172 14.10 -8.59 12.11
N ILE A 173 13.38 -7.58 12.61
CA ILE A 173 13.92 -6.21 12.80
C ILE A 173 15.08 -6.24 13.81
N ALA A 174 14.87 -6.85 14.98
CA ALA A 174 15.90 -6.93 16.03
C ALA A 174 17.14 -7.71 15.56
N GLU A 175 16.96 -8.80 14.81
CA GLU A 175 18.05 -9.54 14.19
C GLU A 175 18.82 -8.67 13.19
N THR A 176 18.09 -7.95 12.32
CA THR A 176 18.70 -7.05 11.32
C THR A 176 19.51 -5.94 11.97
N GLU A 177 18.97 -5.28 13.00
CA GLU A 177 19.67 -4.25 13.77
C GLU A 177 20.92 -4.80 14.45
N SER A 178 20.83 -5.99 15.04
CA SER A 178 21.96 -6.70 15.64
C SER A 178 23.06 -6.95 14.61
N ILE A 179 22.72 -7.49 13.43
CA ILE A 179 23.66 -7.73 12.33
C ILE A 179 24.29 -6.43 11.85
N GLN A 180 23.51 -5.35 11.71
CA GLN A 180 24.02 -4.04 11.28
C GLN A 180 25.04 -3.45 12.27
N SER A 181 24.92 -3.77 13.56
CA SER A 181 25.85 -3.34 14.60
C SER A 181 27.20 -4.07 14.60
N LEU A 182 27.33 -5.18 13.86
CA LEU A 182 28.57 -5.95 13.76
C LEU A 182 29.64 -5.24 12.91
N PRO A 183 30.94 -5.51 13.13
CA PRO A 183 32.00 -5.10 12.22
C PRO A 183 31.74 -5.61 10.79
N GLU A 184 32.18 -4.86 9.78
CA GLU A 184 31.90 -5.15 8.36
C GLU A 184 32.25 -6.59 7.96
N GLU A 185 33.39 -7.10 8.41
CA GLU A 185 33.85 -8.46 8.11
C GLU A 185 32.97 -9.56 8.72
N GLU A 186 32.34 -9.29 9.87
CA GLU A 186 31.37 -10.20 10.49
C GLU A 186 29.99 -10.04 9.82
N ARG A 187 29.58 -8.81 9.51
CA ARG A 187 28.31 -8.51 8.83
C ARG A 187 28.22 -9.17 7.46
N LYS A 188 29.31 -9.19 6.68
CA LYS A 188 29.38 -9.85 5.36
C LYS A 188 29.02 -11.34 5.41
N LYS A 189 29.20 -12.02 6.55
CA LYS A 189 28.86 -13.46 6.70
C LYS A 189 27.35 -13.73 6.66
N TYR A 190 26.53 -12.70 6.88
CA TYR A 190 25.07 -12.79 6.86
C TYR A 190 24.46 -12.43 5.50
N TYR A 191 25.26 -11.92 4.56
CA TYR A 191 24.79 -11.48 3.25
C TYR A 191 25.17 -12.47 2.16
N LYS A 192 24.28 -12.61 1.19
CA LYS A 192 24.53 -13.27 -0.09
C LYS A 192 24.49 -12.20 -1.18
N ASN A 193 25.35 -12.32 -2.18
CA ASN A 193 25.22 -11.49 -3.38
C ASN A 193 24.00 -11.96 -4.20
N ALA A 194 23.53 -11.11 -5.10
CA ALA A 194 22.34 -11.41 -5.89
C ALA A 194 22.55 -12.61 -6.82
N GLU A 195 23.75 -12.76 -7.37
CA GLU A 195 24.10 -13.86 -8.28
C GLU A 195 23.97 -15.24 -7.63
N ASP A 196 24.44 -15.37 -6.39
CA ASP A 196 24.35 -16.59 -5.58
C ASP A 196 22.89 -16.91 -5.24
N VAL A 197 22.09 -15.89 -4.89
CA VAL A 197 20.65 -16.04 -4.66
C VAL A 197 19.95 -16.53 -5.92
N PHE A 198 20.21 -15.89 -7.07
CA PHE A 198 19.60 -16.30 -8.34
C PHE A 198 19.98 -17.74 -8.72
N ALA A 199 21.24 -18.12 -8.55
CA ALA A 199 21.69 -19.49 -8.81
C ALA A 199 20.99 -20.52 -7.90
N GLU A 200 20.79 -20.21 -6.62
CA GLU A 200 20.11 -21.08 -5.66
C GLU A 200 18.64 -21.34 -6.04
N PHE A 201 17.95 -20.33 -6.57
CA PHE A 201 16.58 -20.46 -7.06
C PHE A 201 16.48 -20.94 -8.52
N GLY A 202 17.62 -21.22 -9.17
CA GLY A 202 17.66 -21.58 -10.59
C GLY A 202 17.16 -20.47 -11.52
N TYR A 203 17.18 -19.22 -11.05
CA TYR A 203 16.78 -18.06 -11.82
C TYR A 203 17.91 -17.66 -12.76
N ASN A 204 17.56 -17.50 -14.04
CA ASN A 204 18.45 -16.95 -15.05
C ASN A 204 17.67 -15.90 -15.83
N ASP A 205 18.17 -14.66 -15.86
CA ASP A 205 17.52 -13.59 -16.60
C ASP A 205 17.70 -13.81 -18.10
N THR A 206 16.62 -14.22 -18.77
CA THR A 206 16.61 -14.49 -20.21
C THR A 206 16.21 -13.29 -21.05
N ARG A 207 15.89 -12.14 -20.43
CA ARG A 207 15.47 -10.93 -21.15
C ARG A 207 16.63 -10.34 -21.94
N THR A 208 16.32 -9.89 -23.14
CA THR A 208 17.21 -9.07 -23.96
C THR A 208 17.36 -7.67 -23.36
N GLU A 209 18.44 -6.95 -23.72
CA GLU A 209 18.62 -5.56 -23.28
C GLU A 209 17.48 -4.64 -23.74
N GLU A 210 16.89 -4.90 -24.91
CA GLU A 210 15.72 -4.17 -25.39
C GLU A 210 14.44 -4.46 -24.57
N GLU A 211 14.29 -5.68 -24.04
CA GLU A 211 13.18 -6.01 -23.13
C GLU A 211 13.38 -5.33 -21.77
N LYS A 212 14.59 -5.38 -21.21
CA LYS A 212 14.92 -4.70 -19.95
C LYS A 212 14.68 -3.19 -20.04
N GLN A 213 15.13 -2.56 -21.13
CA GLN A 213 14.91 -1.12 -21.34
C GLN A 213 13.42 -0.77 -21.45
N ARG A 214 12.62 -1.59 -22.15
CA ARG A 214 11.17 -1.36 -22.27
C ARG A 214 10.45 -1.54 -20.93
N GLU A 215 10.78 -2.59 -20.18
CA GLU A 215 10.23 -2.83 -18.84
C GLU A 215 10.61 -1.69 -17.88
N GLN A 216 11.86 -1.24 -17.92
CA GLN A 216 12.33 -0.10 -17.13
C GLN A 216 11.56 1.17 -17.49
N GLU A 217 11.44 1.50 -18.79
CA GLU A 217 10.71 2.69 -19.23
C GLU A 217 9.25 2.64 -18.79
N GLN A 218 8.60 1.49 -18.93
CA GLN A 218 7.23 1.29 -18.48
C GLN A 218 7.10 1.51 -16.96
N LEU A 219 7.97 0.88 -16.16
CA LEU A 219 7.97 1.01 -14.70
C LEU A 219 8.10 2.46 -14.25
N TYR A 220 9.06 3.21 -14.80
CA TYR A 220 9.25 4.62 -14.45
C TYR A 220 8.06 5.49 -14.83
N ARG A 221 7.46 5.26 -16.00
CA ARG A 221 6.25 5.98 -16.45
C ARG A 221 5.07 5.71 -15.54
N GLU A 222 4.83 4.45 -15.20
CA GLU A 222 3.76 4.02 -14.29
C GLU A 222 3.96 4.58 -12.88
N THR A 223 5.20 4.53 -12.38
CA THR A 223 5.57 5.12 -11.08
C THR A 223 5.29 6.62 -11.03
N LEU A 224 5.61 7.36 -12.09
CA LEU A 224 5.30 8.80 -12.17
C LEU A 224 3.79 9.06 -12.17
N ILE A 225 3.01 8.30 -12.93
CA ILE A 225 1.54 8.41 -12.96
C ILE A 225 0.98 8.17 -11.55
N ASN A 226 1.43 7.11 -10.89
CA ASN A 226 1.01 6.76 -9.53
C ASN A 226 1.37 7.88 -8.54
N ARG A 227 2.60 8.42 -8.61
CA ARG A 227 3.05 9.53 -7.76
C ARG A 227 2.21 10.80 -7.96
N ILE A 228 1.85 11.13 -9.20
CA ILE A 228 0.98 12.27 -9.54
C ILE A 228 -0.43 12.07 -8.98
N ASN A 229 -0.98 10.86 -9.07
CA ASN A 229 -2.30 10.56 -8.54
C ASN A 229 -2.33 10.68 -7.01
N THR A 230 -1.32 10.13 -6.33
CA THR A 230 -1.15 10.29 -4.88
C THR A 230 -1.03 11.77 -4.50
N TYR A 231 -0.20 12.53 -5.21
CA TYR A 231 -0.04 13.97 -4.97
C TYR A 231 -1.38 14.73 -5.06
N LYS A 232 -2.18 14.48 -6.10
CA LYS A 232 -3.48 15.14 -6.28
C LYS A 232 -4.44 14.87 -5.12
N ILE A 233 -4.46 13.63 -4.62
CA ILE A 233 -5.29 13.24 -3.48
C ILE A 233 -4.84 13.99 -2.22
N LEU A 234 -3.53 14.04 -1.96
CA LEU A 234 -2.96 14.74 -0.80
C LEU A 234 -3.24 16.25 -0.84
N VAL A 235 -3.06 16.91 -1.98
CA VAL A 235 -3.41 18.33 -2.16
C VAL A 235 -4.89 18.56 -1.92
N THR A 236 -5.75 17.73 -2.51
CA THR A 236 -7.20 17.85 -2.32
C THR A 236 -7.59 17.67 -0.85
N TYR A 237 -6.99 16.71 -0.16
CA TYR A 237 -7.21 16.51 1.28
C TYR A 237 -6.78 17.73 2.09
N TYR A 238 -5.58 18.25 1.82
CA TYR A 238 -5.03 19.41 2.52
C TYR A 238 -5.93 20.64 2.39
N ASP A 239 -6.33 20.97 1.16
CA ASP A 239 -7.20 22.13 0.85
C ASP A 239 -8.57 22.05 1.54
N ASN A 240 -9.08 20.84 1.78
CA ASN A 240 -10.36 20.61 2.46
C ASN A 240 -10.23 20.49 3.98
N SER A 241 -9.02 20.30 4.51
CA SER A 241 -8.78 20.12 5.95
C SER A 241 -8.50 21.43 6.69
N ILE A 242 -8.26 22.53 5.96
CA ILE A 242 -8.04 23.89 6.52
C ILE A 242 -9.35 24.70 6.67
N GLN A 243 -10.48 24.20 6.14
CA GLN A 243 -11.80 24.86 6.24
C GLN A 243 -12.55 24.46 7.50
#